data_AF-A0A179T640-F1
#
_entry.id   AF-A0A179T640-F1
#
_cell.length_a   1.000
_cell.length_b   1.000
_cell.length_c   1.000
_cell.angle_alpha   90.00
_cell.angle_beta   90.00
_cell.angle_gamma   90.00
#
_symmetry.space_group_name_H-M   'P 1'
#
loop_
_entity.id
_entity.type
_entity.pdbx_description
1 polymer ?
#
loop_
_entity_poly.entity_id
_entity_poly.type
_entity_poly.pdbx_seq_one_letter_code
_entity_poly.pdbx_strand_id
1 'polypeptide(L)'
;MKLISFMFAINPDIYLPKQKKLKKRSLLLWRNSTRIFINRAPENGVTELFIKAFLREKTNIFSYIQILSVTITLIFVTPIWLKWCVFIAFWFFFKEWVILLFKEIIKQNPYLVIDYLQREYIFQAQKMCEKRFVYPGVSIVFLFASLSTILAIFI
;
A
#
# COMPACT_ATOMS: atom_id res chain seq x y z
N MET A 1 35.72 4.13 -4.48
CA MET A 1 34.78 3.37 -3.62
C MET A 1 35.45 2.31 -2.72
N LYS A 2 36.63 1.76 -3.06
CA LYS A 2 37.30 0.67 -2.30
C LYS A 2 37.83 1.05 -0.90
N LEU A 3 38.14 2.33 -0.66
CA LEU A 3 38.75 2.81 0.58
C LEU A 3 37.72 3.01 1.70
N ILE A 4 36.52 3.44 1.32
CA ILE A 4 35.39 3.68 2.21
C ILE A 4 34.94 2.36 2.85
N SER A 5 34.86 1.27 2.07
CA SER A 5 34.53 -0.07 2.59
C SER A 5 35.56 -0.61 3.58
N PHE A 6 36.82 -0.19 3.48
CA PHE A 6 37.88 -0.65 4.38
C PHE A 6 37.81 0.07 5.73
N MET A 7 37.51 1.38 5.74
CA MET A 7 37.32 2.13 6.98
C MET A 7 36.11 1.63 7.79
N PHE A 8 35.05 1.16 7.13
CA PHE A 8 33.87 0.61 7.82
C PHE A 8 34.07 -0.82 8.36
N ALA A 9 34.99 -1.61 7.79
CA ALA A 9 35.31 -2.94 8.31
C ALA A 9 36.04 -2.89 9.66
N ILE A 10 36.67 -1.76 9.99
CA ILE A 10 37.46 -1.55 11.21
C ILE A 10 36.57 -1.17 12.41
N ASN A 11 35.33 -0.73 12.19
CA ASN A 11 34.43 -0.33 13.27
C ASN A 11 33.11 -1.13 13.25
N PRO A 12 33.04 -2.24 14.03
CA PRO A 12 31.87 -3.12 14.06
C PRO A 12 30.62 -2.50 14.71
N ASP A 13 30.74 -1.34 15.36
CA ASP A 13 29.63 -0.68 16.06
C ASP A 13 28.84 0.28 15.15
N ILE A 14 29.33 0.56 13.94
CA ILE A 14 28.64 1.40 12.96
C ILE A 14 27.68 0.54 12.16
N TYR A 15 26.52 0.24 12.74
CA TYR A 15 25.36 -0.26 12.00
C TYR A 15 24.84 0.86 11.08
N LEU A 16 25.42 1.01 9.90
CA LEU A 16 24.77 1.77 8.84
C LEU A 16 23.44 1.08 8.54
N PRO A 17 22.27 1.73 8.79
CA PRO A 17 21.01 1.17 8.35
C PRO A 17 21.15 0.97 6.85
N LYS A 18 21.03 -0.29 6.41
CA LYS A 18 21.17 -0.70 5.01
C LYS A 18 20.29 0.22 4.18
N GLN A 19 20.87 1.27 3.60
CA GLN A 19 20.09 2.26 2.87
C GLN A 19 19.46 1.48 1.72
N LYS A 20 18.14 1.24 1.81
CA LYS A 20 17.37 0.69 0.69
C LYS A 20 17.71 1.61 -0.48
N LYS A 21 18.43 1.09 -1.48
CA LYS A 21 18.81 1.83 -2.69
C LYS A 21 17.56 2.59 -3.12
N LEU A 22 17.59 3.93 -3.06
CA LEU A 22 16.53 4.78 -3.57
C LEU A 22 16.27 4.31 -5.00
N LYS A 23 15.18 3.57 -5.21
CA LYS A 23 14.88 2.94 -6.50
C LYS A 23 14.89 4.07 -7.53
N LYS A 24 15.70 3.89 -8.58
CA LYS A 24 15.88 4.85 -9.67
C LYS A 24 14.52 5.43 -10.07
N ARG A 25 14.44 6.76 -10.01
CA ARG A 25 13.35 7.63 -10.46
C ARG A 25 12.63 6.98 -11.64
N SER A 26 11.42 6.45 -11.41
CA SER A 26 10.49 6.14 -12.50
C SER A 26 10.29 7.45 -13.27
N LEU A 27 10.86 7.49 -14.47
CA LEU A 27 11.10 8.68 -15.29
C LEU A 27 9.95 8.95 -16.27
N LEU A 28 8.97 8.03 -16.40
CA LEU A 28 8.03 8.06 -17.52
C LEU A 28 6.60 8.46 -17.18
N LEU A 29 6.02 8.06 -16.05
CA LEU A 29 4.57 8.26 -15.84
C LEU A 29 4.15 9.58 -15.19
N TRP A 30 5.05 10.29 -14.48
CA TRP A 30 4.68 11.52 -13.74
C TRP A 30 5.72 12.62 -13.75
N ARG A 31 6.36 12.85 -14.89
CA ARG A 31 7.06 14.13 -15.06
C ARG A 31 6.06 15.30 -15.19
N ASN A 32 4.86 15.01 -15.72
CA ASN A 32 3.77 15.96 -15.94
C ASN A 32 2.44 15.54 -15.28
N SER A 33 2.43 14.79 -14.16
CA SER A 33 1.13 14.52 -13.52
C SER A 33 0.50 15.84 -13.10
N THR A 34 -0.62 16.14 -13.74
CA THR A 34 -1.56 17.15 -13.31
C THR A 34 -2.05 16.83 -11.89
N ARG A 35 -2.50 17.87 -11.18
CA ARG A 35 -2.87 17.82 -9.77
C ARG A 35 -4.11 16.94 -9.61
N ILE A 36 -4.06 15.96 -8.70
CA ILE A 36 -5.19 15.04 -8.47
C ILE A 36 -6.29 15.73 -7.63
N PHE A 37 -5.90 16.61 -6.70
CA PHE A 37 -6.84 17.36 -5.87
C PHE A 37 -6.82 18.86 -6.21
N ILE A 38 -8.01 19.45 -6.31
CA ILE A 38 -8.21 20.89 -6.57
C ILE A 38 -7.99 21.70 -5.29
N ASN A 39 -8.46 21.20 -4.14
CA ASN A 39 -8.35 21.88 -2.84
C ASN A 39 -6.99 21.63 -2.16
N ARG A 40 -6.35 22.71 -1.71
CA ARG A 40 -5.00 22.75 -1.11
C ARG A 40 -4.98 22.48 0.40
N ALA A 41 -5.61 21.39 0.84
CA ALA A 41 -5.47 20.94 2.21
C ALA A 41 -4.19 20.08 2.37
N PRO A 42 -3.46 20.19 3.49
CA PRO A 42 -2.25 19.40 3.73
C PRO A 42 -2.54 17.89 3.67
N GLU A 43 -3.71 17.46 4.15
CA GLU A 43 -4.18 16.07 4.03
C GLU A 43 -4.29 15.57 2.58
N ASN A 44 -4.75 16.42 1.66
CA ASN A 44 -4.87 16.10 0.24
C ASN A 44 -3.48 16.00 -0.42
N GLY A 45 -2.54 16.84 0.01
CA GLY A 45 -1.15 16.78 -0.46
C GLY A 45 -0.47 15.45 -0.09
N VAL A 46 -0.61 15.02 1.17
CA VAL A 46 -0.09 13.73 1.63
C VAL A 46 -0.78 12.57 0.91
N THR A 47 -2.10 12.65 0.75
CA THR A 47 -2.87 11.62 0.03
C THR A 47 -2.45 11.51 -1.44
N GLU A 48 -2.22 12.64 -2.11
CA GLU A 48 -1.71 12.69 -3.47
C GLU A 48 -0.30 12.09 -3.58
N LEU A 49 0.58 12.39 -2.63
CA LEU A 49 1.93 11.82 -2.57
C LEU A 49 1.87 10.31 -2.37
N PHE A 50 0.97 9.81 -1.52
CA PHE A 50 0.78 8.37 -1.34
C PHE A 50 0.26 7.69 -2.61
N ILE A 51 -0.82 8.20 -3.21
CA ILE A 51 -1.37 7.67 -4.46
C ILE A 51 -0.28 7.63 -5.54
N LYS A 52 0.51 8.70 -5.61
CA LYS A 52 1.63 8.75 -6.53
C LYS A 52 2.68 7.70 -6.17
N ALA A 53 3.25 7.72 -4.98
CA ALA A 53 4.25 6.71 -4.59
C ALA A 53 3.77 5.25 -4.82
N PHE A 54 2.49 4.97 -4.54
CA PHE A 54 1.87 3.68 -4.78
C PHE A 54 1.86 3.30 -6.27
N LEU A 55 1.31 4.14 -7.17
CA LEU A 55 1.31 3.77 -8.60
C LEU A 55 2.70 3.90 -9.25
N ARG A 56 3.66 4.57 -8.59
CA ARG A 56 5.05 4.67 -9.06
C ARG A 56 5.74 3.32 -9.03
N GLU A 57 5.45 2.54 -8.00
CA GLU A 57 6.12 1.30 -7.71
C GLU A 57 5.28 0.13 -8.21
N LYS A 58 5.69 -0.43 -9.35
CA LYS A 58 5.05 -1.61 -9.94
C LYS A 58 4.94 -2.77 -8.95
N THR A 59 5.89 -2.89 -8.02
CA THR A 59 5.87 -3.91 -6.96
C THR A 59 4.64 -3.74 -6.04
N ASN A 60 4.23 -2.52 -5.72
CA ASN A 60 3.08 -2.27 -4.85
C ASN A 60 1.77 -2.56 -5.57
N ILE A 61 1.65 -2.14 -6.84
CA ILE A 61 0.51 -2.50 -7.69
C ILE A 61 0.42 -4.02 -7.87
N PHE A 62 1.55 -4.68 -8.14
CA PHE A 62 1.57 -6.14 -8.31
C PHE A 62 1.18 -6.86 -7.03
N SER A 63 1.68 -6.40 -5.87
CA SER A 63 1.31 -6.97 -4.56
C SER A 63 -0.19 -6.80 -4.28
N TYR A 64 -0.76 -5.65 -4.64
CA TYR A 64 -2.19 -5.39 -4.51
C TYR A 64 -3.04 -6.35 -5.35
N ILE A 65 -2.67 -6.53 -6.62
CA ILE A 65 -3.36 -7.46 -7.53
C ILE A 65 -3.16 -8.92 -7.06
N GLN A 66 -1.96 -9.27 -6.59
CA GLN A 66 -1.66 -10.61 -6.09
C GLN A 66 -2.50 -10.96 -4.86
N ILE A 67 -2.60 -10.05 -3.88
CA ILE A 67 -3.43 -10.25 -2.69
C ILE A 67 -4.91 -10.45 -3.07
N LEU A 68 -5.42 -9.63 -4.00
CA LEU A 68 -6.79 -9.79 -4.50
C LEU A 68 -6.97 -11.14 -5.21
N SER A 69 -6.07 -11.50 -6.11
CA SER A 69 -6.15 -12.75 -6.88
C SER A 69 -6.12 -13.97 -5.96
N VAL A 70 -5.21 -14.01 -4.98
CA VAL A 70 -5.10 -15.14 -4.03
C VAL A 70 -6.40 -15.26 -3.23
N THR A 71 -6.97 -14.15 -2.79
CA THR A 71 -8.21 -14.15 -2.02
C THR A 71 -9.40 -14.64 -2.86
N ILE A 72 -9.50 -14.20 -4.11
CA ILE A 72 -10.55 -14.65 -5.03
C ILE A 72 -10.43 -16.16 -5.25
N THR A 73 -9.24 -16.67 -5.59
CA THR A 73 -9.02 -18.12 -5.77
C THR A 73 -9.38 -18.90 -4.51
N LEU A 74 -9.00 -18.40 -3.33
CA LEU A 74 -9.34 -19.03 -2.06
C LEU A 74 -10.85 -19.12 -1.86
N ILE A 75 -11.61 -18.06 -2.17
CA ILE A 75 -13.08 -18.05 -2.07
C ILE A 75 -13.73 -19.10 -2.98
N PHE A 76 -13.18 -19.34 -4.18
CA PHE A 76 -13.72 -20.36 -5.09
C PHE A 76 -13.52 -21.80 -4.60
N VAL A 77 -12.40 -22.10 -3.93
CA VAL A 77 -12.08 -23.45 -3.44
C VAL A 77 -12.80 -23.78 -2.13
N THR A 78 -13.18 -22.75 -1.37
CA THR A 78 -13.65 -22.88 0.01
C THR A 78 -15.16 -23.21 0.06
N PRO A 79 -15.63 -24.05 1.01
CA PRO A 79 -17.07 -24.35 1.18
C PRO A 79 -17.90 -23.12 1.59
N ILE A 80 -19.21 -23.14 1.30
CA ILE A 80 -20.12 -21.97 1.35
C ILE A 80 -20.02 -21.15 2.65
N TRP A 81 -19.93 -21.84 3.79
CA TRP A 81 -19.87 -21.21 5.12
C TRP A 81 -18.55 -20.49 5.36
N LEU A 82 -17.42 -21.12 5.00
CA LEU A 82 -16.12 -20.51 5.20
C LEU A 82 -15.84 -19.37 4.20
N LYS A 83 -16.50 -19.31 3.04
CA LYS A 83 -16.30 -18.20 2.07
C LYS A 83 -16.47 -16.83 2.73
N TRP A 84 -17.52 -16.69 3.54
CA TRP A 84 -17.82 -15.46 4.25
C TRP A 84 -16.85 -15.19 5.41
N CYS A 85 -16.40 -16.24 6.12
CA CYS A 85 -15.32 -16.12 7.10
C CYS A 85 -14.02 -15.60 6.47
N VAL A 86 -13.64 -16.15 5.31
CA VAL A 86 -12.46 -15.70 4.54
C VAL A 86 -12.62 -14.25 4.10
N PHE A 87 -13.82 -13.86 3.64
CA PHE A 87 -14.10 -12.48 3.25
C PHE A 87 -13.93 -11.49 4.43
N ILE A 88 -14.47 -11.82 5.61
CA ILE A 88 -14.33 -10.99 6.81
C ILE A 88 -12.86 -10.89 7.22
N ALA A 89 -12.15 -12.03 7.25
CA ALA A 89 -10.72 -12.04 7.57
C ALA A 89 -9.91 -11.19 6.57
N PHE A 90 -10.24 -11.30 5.28
CA PHE A 90 -9.63 -10.49 4.23
C PHE A 90 -9.88 -9.00 4.45
N TRP A 91 -11.10 -8.57 4.80
CA TRP A 91 -11.40 -7.17 5.09
C TRP A 91 -10.47 -6.58 6.17
N PHE A 92 -10.34 -7.26 7.30
CA PHE A 92 -9.46 -6.83 8.40
C PHE A 92 -7.99 -6.82 7.97
N PHE A 93 -7.52 -7.90 7.34
CA PHE A 93 -6.14 -8.02 6.88
C PHE A 93 -5.79 -6.92 5.86
N PHE A 94 -6.66 -6.71 4.87
CA PHE A 94 -6.43 -5.77 3.78
C PHE A 94 -6.38 -4.32 4.28
N LYS A 95 -7.26 -3.99 5.24
CA LYS A 95 -7.24 -2.69 5.92
C LYS A 95 -5.90 -2.44 6.60
N GLU A 96 -5.44 -3.37 7.43
CA GLU A 96 -4.16 -3.24 8.13
C GLU A 96 -2.97 -3.19 7.16
N TRP A 97 -3.00 -4.00 6.11
CA TRP A 97 -1.96 -4.00 5.08
C TRP A 97 -1.84 -2.65 4.37
N VAL A 98 -2.96 -2.00 4.01
CA VAL A 98 -2.95 -0.65 3.41
C VAL A 98 -2.39 0.39 4.39
N ILE A 99 -2.75 0.31 5.68
CA ILE A 99 -2.21 1.19 6.72
C ILE A 99 -0.69 1.03 6.85
N LEU A 100 -0.19 -0.21 6.82
CA LEU A 100 1.25 -0.50 6.88
C LEU A 100 1.98 0.03 5.64
N LEU A 101 1.41 -0.16 4.44
CA LEU A 101 1.96 0.41 3.21
C LEU A 101 2.04 1.94 3.25
N PHE A 102 1.01 2.59 3.78
CA PHE A 102 1.01 4.05 3.95
C PHE A 102 2.16 4.50 4.85
N LYS A 103 2.36 3.83 5.99
CA LYS A 103 3.47 4.11 6.92
C LYS A 103 4.83 3.87 6.27
N GLU A 104 5.01 2.77 5.54
CA GLU A 104 6.25 2.44 4.83
C GLU A 104 6.59 3.52 3.79
N ILE A 105 5.61 3.95 2.99
CA ILE A 105 5.79 4.95 1.94
C ILE A 105 6.11 6.33 2.54
N ILE A 106 5.44 6.75 3.61
CA ILE A 106 5.74 8.01 4.28
C ILE A 106 7.16 7.99 4.87
N LYS A 107 7.55 6.90 5.53
CA LYS A 107 8.88 6.75 6.12
C LYS A 107 10.02 6.84 5.10
N GLN A 108 9.76 6.45 3.85
CA GLN A 108 10.74 6.55 2.76
C GLN A 108 10.94 7.97 2.23
N ASN A 109 10.03 8.91 2.51
CA ASN A 109 10.10 10.29 2.04
C ASN A 109 10.63 11.22 3.15
N PRO A 110 11.91 11.63 3.13
CA PRO A 110 12.52 12.41 4.22
C PRO A 110 11.82 13.74 4.51
N TYR A 111 11.18 14.35 3.50
CA TYR A 111 10.42 15.60 3.65
C TYR A 111 9.15 15.44 4.49
N LEU A 112 8.47 14.29 4.42
CA LEU A 112 7.26 14.02 5.20
C LEU A 112 7.56 13.48 6.61
N VAL A 113 8.79 13.01 6.83
CA VAL A 113 9.25 12.52 8.14
C VAL A 113 9.53 13.68 9.10
N ILE A 114 9.96 14.83 8.59
CA ILE A 114 10.26 16.03 9.40
C ILE A 114 8.95 16.69 9.89
N ASP A 115 7.94 16.76 9.02
CA ASP A 115 6.59 17.27 9.39
C ASP A 115 5.71 16.21 10.10
N TYR A 116 6.23 14.98 10.30
CA TYR A 116 5.52 13.89 11.00
C TYR A 116 5.15 14.22 12.45
N LEU A 117 5.69 15.31 13.01
CA LEU A 117 5.36 15.79 14.34
C LEU A 117 3.92 16.32 14.46
N GLN A 118 3.30 16.79 13.38
CA GLN A 118 1.90 17.20 13.36
C GLN A 118 1.00 15.99 13.03
N ARG A 119 0.72 15.18 14.06
CA ARG A 119 0.02 13.89 13.94
C ARG A 119 -1.39 13.95 13.33
N GLU A 120 -2.07 15.08 13.40
CA GLU A 120 -3.49 15.18 13.05
C GLU A 120 -3.75 15.10 11.55
N TYR A 121 -3.07 15.89 10.73
CA TYR A 121 -3.33 15.91 9.29
C TYR A 121 -2.85 14.62 8.60
N ILE A 122 -1.78 13.98 9.10
CA ILE A 122 -1.28 12.70 8.58
C ILE A 122 -2.29 11.59 8.88
N PHE A 123 -2.85 11.58 10.09
CA PHE A 123 -3.85 10.59 10.46
C PHE A 123 -5.15 10.75 9.67
N GLN A 124 -5.56 11.99 9.40
CA GLN A 124 -6.70 12.27 8.52
C GLN A 124 -6.43 11.82 7.08
N ALA A 125 -5.25 12.16 6.52
CA ALA A 125 -4.82 11.69 5.21
C ALA A 125 -4.78 10.16 5.11
N GLN A 126 -4.27 9.49 6.15
CA GLN A 126 -4.25 8.02 6.22
C GLN A 126 -5.66 7.44 6.11
N LYS A 127 -6.62 7.95 6.88
CA LYS A 127 -8.01 7.48 6.83
C LYS A 127 -8.65 7.71 5.46
N MET A 128 -8.34 8.83 4.80
CA MET A 128 -8.83 9.12 3.44
C MET A 128 -8.23 8.15 2.42
N CYS A 129 -6.93 7.89 2.48
CA CYS A 129 -6.23 6.90 1.66
C CYS A 129 -6.80 5.49 1.87
N GLU A 130 -6.91 5.08 3.13
CA GLU A 130 -7.44 3.78 3.53
C GLU A 130 -8.81 3.54 2.91
N LYS A 131 -9.76 4.46 3.12
CA LYS A 131 -11.10 4.35 2.53
C LYS A 131 -11.05 4.24 1.01
N ARG A 132 -10.19 5.03 0.35
CA ARG A 132 -10.14 5.10 -1.12
C ARG A 132 -9.52 3.86 -1.78
N PHE A 133 -8.63 3.16 -1.09
CA PHE A 133 -8.00 1.93 -1.60
C PHE A 133 -8.67 0.65 -1.10
N VAL A 134 -9.14 0.62 0.15
CA VAL A 134 -9.79 -0.56 0.73
C VAL A 134 -11.16 -0.80 0.09
N TYR A 135 -11.97 0.25 -0.09
CA TYR A 135 -13.32 0.13 -0.63
C TYR A 135 -13.39 -0.53 -2.02
N PRO A 136 -12.60 -0.11 -3.04
CA PRO A 136 -12.65 -0.77 -4.34
C PRO A 136 -12.14 -2.20 -4.29
N GLY A 137 -11.07 -2.48 -3.53
CA GLY A 137 -10.52 -3.83 -3.39
C GLY A 137 -11.53 -4.79 -2.79
N VAL A 138 -12.20 -4.39 -1.70
CA VAL A 138 -13.22 -5.23 -1.06
C VAL A 138 -14.44 -5.36 -1.95
N SER A 139 -14.88 -4.27 -2.60
CA SER A 139 -16.07 -4.33 -3.46
C SER A 139 -15.91 -5.37 -4.55
N ILE A 140 -14.72 -5.48 -5.14
CA ILE A 140 -14.38 -6.53 -6.12
C ILE A 140 -14.48 -7.92 -5.47
N VAL A 141 -13.84 -8.14 -4.32
CA VAL A 141 -13.87 -9.44 -3.64
C VAL A 141 -15.29 -9.84 -3.22
N PHE A 142 -16.11 -8.87 -2.78
CA PHE A 142 -17.50 -9.08 -2.41
C PHE A 142 -18.35 -9.53 -3.61
N LEU A 143 -18.17 -8.90 -4.77
CA LEU A 143 -18.84 -9.30 -6.02
C LEU A 143 -18.45 -10.73 -6.45
N PHE A 144 -17.18 -11.10 -6.32
CA PHE A 144 -16.74 -12.46 -6.62
C PHE A 144 -17.25 -13.47 -5.59
N ALA A 145 -17.31 -13.10 -4.31
CA ALA A 145 -17.87 -13.94 -3.26
C ALA A 145 -19.36 -14.21 -3.51
N SER A 146 -20.16 -13.18 -3.82
CA SER A 146 -21.59 -13.35 -4.10
C SER A 146 -21.82 -14.21 -5.35
N LEU A 147 -21.11 -13.95 -6.45
CA LEU A 147 -21.17 -14.77 -7.66
C LEU A 147 -20.83 -16.24 -7.36
N SER A 148 -19.76 -16.48 -6.60
CA SER A 148 -19.33 -17.83 -6.21
C SER A 148 -20.34 -18.54 -5.30
N THR A 149 -21.06 -17.81 -4.45
CA THR A 149 -22.14 -18.39 -3.63
C THR A 149 -23.35 -18.75 -4.47
N ILE A 150 -23.75 -17.90 -5.42
CA ILE A 150 -24.88 -18.16 -6.33
C ILE A 150 -24.60 -19.41 -7.16
N LEU A 151 -23.43 -19.49 -7.79
CA LEU A 151 -23.03 -20.66 -8.58
C LEU A 151 -23.08 -21.96 -7.77
N ALA A 152 -22.62 -21.93 -6.53
CA ALA A 152 -22.62 -23.10 -5.64
C ALA A 152 -24.00 -23.47 -5.06
N ILE A 153 -25.03 -22.63 -5.25
CA ILE A 153 -26.43 -22.96 -4.90
C ILE A 153 -27.14 -23.61 -6.10
N PHE A 154 -26.76 -23.24 -7.33
CA PHE A 154 -27.35 -23.76 -8.57
C PHE A 154 -26.75 -25.09 -9.04
N ILE A 155 -25.56 -25.44 -8.55
CA ILE A 155 -24.86 -26.73 -8.77
C ILE A 155 -25.17 -27.66 -7.60
#